data_AF-A0A0F9N699-F1
#
_entry.id   AF-A0A0F9N699-F1
#
_cell.length_a   1.000
_cell.length_b   1.000
_cell.length_c   1.000
_cell.angle_alpha   90.00
_cell.angle_beta   90.00
_cell.angle_gamma   90.00
#
_symmetry.space_group_name_H-M   'P 1'
#
loop_
_entity.id
_entity.type
_entity.pdbx_description
1 polymer ?
#
loop_
_entity_poly.entity_id
_entity_poly.type
_entity_poly.pdbx_seq_one_letter_code
_entity_poly.pdbx_strand_id
1 'polypeptide(L)'
;MPIYCYKCSCGANLEVYTHYPKPTKTTKCHYCEGRAKRNRNAELVNTDCGDHERVSTAMGIAGDQLDLAMKTFPGSEYVQDGAGGYNLKIKNRAHKKVEMGRRGYVEFE
;
A
#
# COMPACT_ATOMS: atom_id res chain seq x y z
N MET A 1 12.43 0.64 -6.17
CA MET A 1 13.12 1.92 -6.40
C MET A 1 12.06 3.02 -6.41
N PRO A 2 12.14 4.05 -5.55
CA PRO A 2 11.10 5.08 -5.50
C PRO A 2 11.07 5.90 -6.80
N ILE A 3 9.85 6.24 -7.24
CA ILE A 3 9.57 7.09 -8.39
C ILE A 3 9.17 8.47 -7.85
N TYR A 4 9.79 9.52 -8.36
CA TYR A 4 9.46 10.90 -8.01
C TYR A 4 8.95 11.65 -9.23
N CYS A 5 7.84 12.36 -9.07
CA CYS A 5 7.19 13.09 -10.14
C CYS A 5 7.59 14.57 -10.08
N TYR A 6 7.89 15.18 -11.21
CA TYR A 6 8.21 16.60 -11.34
C TYR A 6 7.35 17.24 -12.43
N LYS A 7 6.97 18.49 -12.22
CA LYS A 7 6.24 19.31 -13.20
C LYS A 7 7.07 20.52 -13.58
N CYS A 8 7.31 20.68 -14.87
CA CYS A 8 8.00 21.85 -15.41
C CYS A 8 6.99 22.96 -15.75
N SER A 9 7.45 24.22 -15.77
CA SER A 9 6.65 25.36 -16.23
C SER A 9 6.27 25.25 -17.71
N CYS A 10 7.03 24.49 -18.52
CA CYS A 10 6.68 24.20 -19.92
C CYS A 10 5.52 23.19 -20.07
N GLY A 11 4.93 22.71 -18.97
CA GLY A 11 3.82 21.76 -18.99
C GLY A 11 4.23 20.29 -18.97
N ALA A 12 5.50 19.96 -19.18
CA ALA A 12 5.97 18.58 -19.16
C ALA A 12 5.95 17.98 -17.73
N ASN A 13 5.47 16.73 -17.64
CA ASN A 13 5.61 15.88 -16.45
C ASN A 13 6.83 14.97 -16.64
N LEU A 14 7.60 14.80 -15.57
CA LEU A 14 8.83 14.00 -15.57
C LEU A 14 8.75 13.00 -14.42
N GLU A 15 9.06 11.75 -14.71
CA GLU A 15 9.19 10.69 -13.72
C GLU A 15 10.68 10.36 -13.59
N VAL A 16 11.22 10.51 -12.38
CA VAL A 16 12.63 10.27 -12.10
C VAL A 16 12.75 9.09 -11.14
N TYR A 17 13.43 8.06 -11.60
CA TYR A 17 13.82 6.91 -10.80
C TYR A 17 15.13 7.20 -10.09
N THR A 18 15.17 7.09 -8.76
CA THR A 18 16.41 7.34 -8.01
C THR A 18 16.67 6.23 -7.00
N HIS A 19 17.93 5.78 -6.92
CA HIS A 19 18.41 4.87 -5.88
C HIS A 19 18.62 5.56 -4.53
N TYR A 20 18.66 6.90 -4.49
CA TYR A 20 18.97 7.65 -3.29
C TYR A 20 17.73 7.87 -2.40
N PRO A 21 17.85 7.76 -1.08
CA PRO A 21 16.72 7.90 -0.14
C PRO A 21 16.21 9.34 0.01
N LYS A 22 16.84 10.33 -0.62
CA LYS A 22 16.45 11.75 -0.53
C LYS A 22 16.22 12.35 -1.93
N PRO A 23 14.96 12.61 -2.31
CA PRO A 23 14.64 13.27 -3.57
C PRO A 23 15.06 14.74 -3.54
N THR A 24 15.59 15.23 -4.67
CA THR A 24 15.84 16.66 -4.85
C THR A 24 14.53 17.42 -4.99
N LYS A 25 14.50 18.70 -4.61
CA LYS A 25 13.29 19.54 -4.77
C LYS A 25 13.01 19.89 -6.23
N THR A 26 14.05 19.82 -7.08
CA THR A 26 14.01 20.18 -8.49
C THR A 26 14.89 19.25 -9.31
N THR A 27 14.53 19.06 -10.58
CA THR A 27 15.33 18.37 -11.58
C THR A 27 15.39 19.17 -12.90
N LYS A 28 16.33 18.85 -13.79
CA LYS A 28 16.40 19.45 -15.14
C LYS A 28 15.29 18.84 -16.00
N CYS A 29 14.54 19.68 -16.72
CA CYS A 29 13.56 19.24 -17.69
C CYS A 29 14.25 18.81 -18.99
N HIS A 30 13.95 17.61 -19.49
CA HIS A 30 14.53 17.12 -20.74
C HIS A 30 13.94 17.79 -22.00
N TYR A 31 12.81 18.50 -21.88
CA TYR A 31 12.11 19.11 -23.02
C TYR A 31 12.48 20.58 -23.26
N CYS A 32 12.53 21.38 -22.21
CA CYS A 32 12.78 22.83 -22.32
C CYS A 32 14.04 23.28 -21.60
N GLU A 33 14.82 22.34 -21.06
CA GLU A 33 16.01 22.56 -20.24
C GLU A 33 15.81 23.36 -18.94
N GLY A 34 14.60 23.85 -18.67
CA GLY A 34 14.23 24.56 -17.46
C GLY A 34 14.22 23.67 -16.22
N ARG A 35 14.01 24.28 -15.04
CA ARG A 35 13.89 23.54 -13.77
C ARG A 35 12.47 23.05 -13.53
N ALA A 36 12.29 21.74 -13.40
CA ALA A 36 11.03 21.13 -12.98
C ALA A 36 10.99 21.01 -11.46
N LYS A 37 9.85 21.33 -10.85
CA LYS A 37 9.63 21.24 -9.40
C LYS A 37 8.93 19.94 -9.06
N ARG A 38 9.27 19.36 -7.91
CA ARG A 38 8.65 18.11 -7.44
C ARG A 38 7.13 18.28 -7.28
N ASN A 39 6.37 17.38 -7.90
CA ASN A 39 4.92 17.34 -7.87
C ASN A 39 4.47 16.26 -6.87
N ARG A 40 4.49 16.61 -5.58
CA ARG A 40 4.07 15.69 -4.49
C ARG A 40 2.63 15.23 -4.64
N ASN A 41 1.75 16.06 -5.21
CA ASN A 41 0.36 15.68 -5.41
C ASN A 41 0.26 14.52 -6.41
N ALA A 42 1.01 14.57 -7.52
CA ALA A 42 1.07 13.45 -8.46
C ALA A 42 1.69 12.18 -7.84
N GLU A 43 2.63 12.33 -6.90
CA GLU A 43 3.19 11.20 -6.16
C GLU A 43 2.17 10.55 -5.21
N LEU A 44 1.29 11.36 -4.61
CA LEU A 44 0.28 10.91 -3.65
C LEU A 44 -0.97 10.33 -4.32
N VAL A 45 -1.27 10.72 -5.56
CA VAL A 45 -2.46 10.24 -6.32
C VAL A 45 -2.40 8.73 -6.58
N ASN A 46 -1.21 8.13 -6.59
CA ASN A 46 -1.03 6.68 -6.80
C ASN A 46 -0.94 5.87 -5.49
N THR A 47 -1.00 6.52 -4.34
CA THR A 47 -1.18 5.84 -3.06
C THR A 47 -2.64 5.96 -2.66
N ASP A 48 -3.39 4.86 -2.80
CA ASP A 48 -4.71 4.75 -2.21
C ASP A 48 -4.56 4.81 -0.69
N CYS A 49 -4.70 6.02 -0.15
CA CYS A 49 -4.73 6.29 1.29
C CYS A 49 -6.13 6.08 1.85
N GLY A 50 -7.09 5.61 1.05
CA GLY A 50 -8.45 5.33 1.47
C GLY A 50 -8.48 4.17 2.45
N ASP A 51 -9.14 4.37 3.59
CA ASP A 51 -9.38 3.28 4.52
C ASP A 51 -10.65 2.50 4.12
N HIS A 52 -10.50 1.74 3.05
CA HIS A 52 -11.59 0.93 2.48
C HIS A 52 -11.35 -0.56 2.70
N GLU A 53 -12.37 -1.34 2.35
CA GLU A 53 -12.32 -2.78 2.40
C GLU A 53 -11.20 -3.33 1.49
N ARG A 54 -10.41 -4.25 2.02
CA ARG A 54 -9.27 -4.88 1.35
C ARG A 54 -8.97 -6.25 1.94
N VAL A 55 -8.14 -7.03 1.28
CA VAL A 55 -7.67 -8.33 1.80
C VAL A 55 -6.28 -8.18 2.42
N SER A 56 -6.01 -8.95 3.49
CA SER A 56 -4.72 -8.98 4.17
C SER A 56 -4.06 -10.34 4.01
N THR A 57 -3.17 -10.46 3.04
CA THR A 57 -2.37 -11.69 2.79
C THR A 57 -1.49 -12.06 3.98
N ALA A 58 -0.96 -11.06 4.70
CA ALA A 58 -0.13 -11.28 5.89
C ALA A 58 -0.90 -11.94 7.06
N MET A 59 -2.23 -11.88 7.05
CA MET A 59 -3.09 -12.56 8.02
C MET A 59 -3.93 -13.65 7.35
N GLY A 60 -3.49 -14.10 6.17
CA GLY A 60 -4.09 -15.22 5.48
C GLY A 60 -3.76 -16.54 6.19
N ILE A 61 -4.48 -17.58 5.80
CA ILE A 61 -4.36 -18.93 6.30
C ILE A 61 -4.32 -19.92 5.15
N ALA A 62 -3.70 -21.08 5.37
CA ALA A 62 -3.76 -22.17 4.41
C ALA A 62 -5.19 -22.76 4.34
N GLY A 63 -5.54 -23.36 3.21
CA GLY A 63 -6.91 -23.86 2.97
C GLY A 63 -7.38 -24.91 3.96
N ASP A 64 -6.49 -25.79 4.39
CA ASP A 64 -6.72 -26.81 5.41
C ASP A 64 -6.94 -26.23 6.82
N GLN A 65 -6.54 -24.97 7.05
CA GLN A 65 -6.66 -24.30 8.33
C GLN A 65 -7.94 -23.47 8.47
N LEU A 66 -8.76 -23.36 7.41
CA LEU A 66 -9.95 -22.51 7.42
C LEU A 66 -10.92 -22.86 8.55
N ASP A 67 -11.26 -24.14 8.71
CA ASP A 67 -12.22 -24.58 9.74
C ASP A 67 -11.72 -24.28 11.15
N LEU A 68 -10.41 -24.47 11.40
CA LEU A 68 -9.80 -24.15 12.68
C LEU A 68 -9.78 -22.64 12.92
N ALA A 69 -9.48 -21.86 11.90
CA ALA A 69 -9.44 -20.41 11.99
C ALA A 69 -10.84 -19.82 12.22
N MET A 70 -11.90 -20.37 11.60
CA MET A 70 -13.28 -19.95 11.82
C MET A 70 -13.77 -20.29 13.24
N LYS A 71 -13.30 -21.39 13.83
CA LYS A 71 -13.56 -21.73 15.24
C LYS A 71 -12.82 -20.82 16.21
N THR A 72 -11.56 -20.49 15.90
CA THR A 72 -10.70 -19.68 16.77
C THR A 72 -11.05 -18.19 16.72
N PHE A 73 -11.41 -17.69 15.53
CA PHE A 73 -11.74 -16.30 15.27
C PHE A 73 -13.15 -16.19 14.69
N PRO A 74 -14.20 -16.40 15.51
CA PRO A 74 -15.57 -16.30 15.03
C PRO A 74 -15.84 -14.87 14.51
N GLY A 75 -16.57 -14.79 13.40
CA GLY A 75 -16.93 -13.55 12.73
C GLY A 75 -15.88 -12.97 11.77
N SER A 76 -14.68 -13.56 11.70
CA SER A 76 -13.72 -13.20 10.66
C SER A 76 -14.21 -13.67 9.29
N GLU A 77 -14.10 -12.82 8.27
CA GLU A 77 -14.46 -13.15 6.89
C GLU A 77 -13.18 -13.44 6.09
N TYR A 78 -13.16 -14.54 5.34
CA TYR A 78 -12.01 -14.92 4.52
C TYR A 78 -12.39 -15.02 3.04
N VAL A 79 -11.45 -14.66 2.17
CA VAL A 79 -11.60 -14.71 0.71
C VAL A 79 -10.57 -15.69 0.15
N GLN A 80 -11.01 -16.70 -0.59
CA GLN A 80 -10.13 -17.68 -1.21
C GLN A 80 -9.17 -16.98 -2.19
N ASP A 81 -7.89 -17.33 -2.11
CA ASP A 81 -6.91 -16.94 -3.11
C ASP A 81 -6.82 -17.99 -4.24
N GLY A 82 -6.25 -17.60 -5.37
CA GLY A 82 -6.10 -18.50 -6.53
C GLY A 82 -5.10 -19.65 -6.31
N ALA A 83 -4.40 -19.70 -5.18
CA ALA A 83 -3.39 -20.70 -4.83
C ALA A 83 -3.89 -21.71 -3.77
N GLY A 84 -5.18 -21.65 -3.40
CA GLY A 84 -5.80 -22.56 -2.43
C GLY A 84 -5.65 -22.13 -0.96
N GLY A 85 -5.11 -20.93 -0.72
CA GLY A 85 -5.14 -20.25 0.57
C GLY A 85 -6.35 -19.35 0.72
N TYR A 86 -6.45 -18.70 1.88
CA TYR A 86 -7.52 -17.76 2.19
C TYR A 86 -6.94 -16.49 2.81
N ASN A 87 -7.29 -15.34 2.26
CA ASN A 87 -6.89 -14.04 2.78
C ASN A 87 -7.97 -13.48 3.72
N LEU A 88 -7.54 -12.89 4.83
CA LEU A 88 -8.47 -12.24 5.76
C LEU A 88 -9.01 -10.94 5.15
N LYS A 89 -10.33 -10.77 5.18
CA LYS A 89 -11.02 -9.56 4.74
C LYS A 89 -10.97 -8.49 5.81
N ILE A 90 -10.50 -7.31 5.45
CA ILE A 90 -10.30 -6.17 6.33
C ILE A 90 -11.20 -5.03 5.87
N LYS A 91 -12.18 -4.66 6.69
CA LYS A 91 -13.14 -3.59 6.38
C LYS A 91 -12.51 -2.21 6.37
N ASN A 92 -11.59 -1.96 7.30
CA ASN A 92 -10.86 -0.71 7.49
C ASN A 92 -9.69 -0.95 8.47
N ARG A 93 -8.91 0.10 8.79
CA ARG A 93 -7.73 0.05 9.66
C ARG A 93 -8.09 -0.30 11.09
N ALA A 94 -9.20 0.20 11.61
CA ALA A 94 -9.67 -0.14 12.95
C ALA A 94 -9.98 -1.64 13.05
N HIS A 95 -10.69 -2.20 12.06
CA HIS A 95 -10.95 -3.63 11.97
C HIS A 95 -9.65 -4.43 11.88
N LYS A 96 -8.66 -3.94 11.10
CA LYS A 96 -7.34 -4.57 11.03
C LYS A 96 -6.67 -4.67 12.40
N LYS A 97 -6.69 -3.59 13.18
CA LYS A 97 -6.09 -3.58 14.53
C LYS A 97 -6.78 -4.57 15.47
N VAL A 98 -8.11 -4.66 15.43
CA VAL A 98 -8.87 -5.64 16.22
C VAL A 98 -8.49 -7.06 15.84
N GLU A 99 -8.46 -7.38 14.55
CA GLU A 99 -8.06 -8.72 14.07
C GLU A 99 -6.61 -9.05 14.42
N MET A 100 -5.70 -8.09 14.31
CA MET A 100 -4.31 -8.24 14.72
C MET A 100 -4.18 -8.53 16.22
N GLY A 101 -4.87 -7.76 17.07
CA GLY A 101 -4.88 -7.96 18.52
C GLY A 101 -5.46 -9.31 18.93
N ARG A 102 -6.59 -9.74 18.33
CA ARG A 102 -7.19 -11.06 18.57
C ARG A 102 -6.23 -12.21 18.28
N ARG A 103 -5.33 -12.03 17.31
CA ARG A 103 -4.37 -13.03 16.83
C ARG A 103 -3.00 -12.92 17.49
N GLY A 104 -2.83 -12.02 18.45
CA GLY A 104 -1.57 -11.85 19.18
C GLY A 104 -0.46 -11.17 18.38
N TYR A 105 -0.79 -10.48 17.28
CA TYR A 105 0.19 -9.60 16.63
C TYR A 105 0.46 -8.41 17.54
N VAL A 106 1.68 -8.31 18.06
CA VAL A 106 2.11 -7.18 18.87
C VAL A 106 2.38 -6.01 17.92
N GLU A 107 1.59 -4.93 18.01
CA GLU A 107 1.99 -3.66 17.42
C GLU A 107 3.18 -3.15 18.26
N PHE A 108 4.40 -3.18 17.72
CA PHE A 108 5.48 -2.37 18.26
C PHE A 108 5.12 -0.90 17.97
N GLU A 109 4.83 -0.14 19.03
CA GLU A 109 4.65 1.31 18.96
C GLU A 109 5.94 2.03 18.55
#